data_AF-A0A0F9DZ42-F1
#
_entry.id   AF-A0A0F9DZ42-F1
#
_cell.length_a   1.000
_cell.length_b   1.000
_cell.length_c   1.000
_cell.angle_alpha   90.00
_cell.angle_beta   90.00
_cell.angle_gamma   90.00
#
_symmetry.space_group_name_H-M   'P 1'
#
loop_
_entity.id
_entity.type
_entity.pdbx_description
1 polymer ?
#
loop_
_entity_poly.entity_id
_entity_poly.type
_entity_poly.pdbx_seq_one_letter_code
_entity_poly.pdbx_strand_id
1 'polypeptide(L)'
;MSDNQIVDRDTDVKIINTGCCHDCGGRCTLKAHVKNGKIIRLETDNGEEPQLRACARGRAYRKKLYSPDRLKYPMRRIGERGEGKFERVSWDEALETV
;
A
#
# COMPACT_ATOMS: atom_id res chain seq x y z
N MET A 1 -3.29 -3.86 25.34
CA MET A 1 -2.70 -3.59 24.01
C MET A 1 -2.84 -2.10 23.79
N SER A 2 -1.81 -1.34 24.13
CA SER A 2 -1.84 0.12 24.08
C SER A 2 -1.56 0.57 22.65
N ASP A 3 -2.58 1.12 21.99
CA ASP A 3 -2.45 1.83 20.72
C ASP A 3 -1.61 3.09 20.93
N ASN A 4 -0.29 2.93 20.82
CA ASN A 4 0.66 4.04 20.90
C ASN A 4 0.69 4.75 19.54
N GLN A 5 -0.42 5.42 19.18
CA GLN A 5 -0.45 6.34 18.05
C GLN A 5 0.40 7.55 18.43
N ILE A 6 1.61 7.62 17.87
CA ILE A 6 2.44 8.82 17.90
C ILE A 6 1.77 9.82 16.95
N VAL A 7 0.85 10.62 17.48
CA VAL A 7 0.24 11.75 16.78
C VAL A 7 1.18 12.93 16.98
N ASP A 8 1.83 13.37 15.91
CA ASP A 8 2.55 14.64 15.90
C ASP A 8 1.52 15.75 16.14
N ARG A 9 1.60 16.43 17.29
CA ARG A 9 0.53 17.31 17.79
C ARG A 9 0.36 18.59 16.98
N ASP A 10 1.27 18.88 16.04
CA ASP A 10 1.27 20.10 15.22
C ASP A 10 0.70 19.92 13.80
N THR A 11 0.41 18.68 13.39
CA THR A 11 -0.18 18.38 12.09
C THR A 11 -1.28 17.32 12.22
N ASP A 12 -2.37 17.42 11.45
CA ASP A 12 -3.42 16.37 11.36
C ASP A 12 -2.92 15.09 10.64
N VAL A 13 -1.76 14.59 11.08
CA VAL A 13 -1.02 13.47 10.51
C VAL A 13 -1.01 12.34 11.54
N LYS A 14 -1.59 11.20 11.16
CA LYS A 14 -1.56 9.97 11.95
C LYS A 14 -0.43 9.08 11.47
N ILE A 15 0.38 8.57 12.40
CA ILE A 15 1.43 7.59 12.08
C ILE A 15 0.91 6.18 12.36
N ILE A 16 0.92 5.32 11.33
CA ILE A 16 0.44 3.94 11.40
C ILE A 16 1.59 2.98 11.07
N ASN A 17 1.86 2.03 11.95
CA ASN A 17 2.85 0.98 11.67
C ASN A 17 2.31 -0.03 10.65
N THR A 18 3.13 -0.37 9.67
CA THR A 18 2.79 -1.33 8.61
C THR A 18 4.02 -2.08 8.11
N GLY A 19 3.84 -3.07 7.24
CA GLY A 19 4.92 -3.87 6.66
C GLY A 19 5.22 -3.51 5.22
N CYS A 20 6.46 -3.69 4.80
CA CYS A 20 6.88 -3.59 3.41
C CYS A 20 6.42 -4.84 2.62
N CYS A 21 5.42 -4.69 1.75
CA CYS A 21 4.87 -5.74 0.89
C CYS A 21 5.48 -5.70 -0.54
N HIS A 22 6.80 -5.59 -0.63
CA HIS A 22 7.52 -5.57 -1.91
C HIS A 22 8.03 -6.95 -2.36
N ASP A 23 7.62 -8.00 -1.66
CA ASP A 23 7.90 -9.42 -1.96
C ASP A 23 9.39 -9.76 -2.15
N CYS A 24 10.27 -9.06 -1.43
CA CYS A 24 11.71 -9.32 -1.42
C CYS A 24 12.15 -10.20 -0.23
N GLY A 25 11.22 -10.85 0.47
CA GLY A 25 11.47 -11.64 1.67
C GLY A 25 11.79 -10.85 2.96
N GLY A 26 12.26 -9.61 2.85
CA GLY A 26 12.77 -8.84 4.01
C GLY A 26 11.73 -8.34 5.02
N ARG A 27 10.44 -8.23 4.64
CA ARG A 27 9.32 -7.85 5.52
C ARG A 27 9.59 -6.63 6.43
N CYS A 28 10.34 -5.65 5.94
CA CYS A 28 10.79 -4.48 6.71
C CYS A 28 9.62 -3.71 7.33
N THR A 29 9.85 -3.10 8.50
CA THR A 29 8.88 -2.24 9.16
C THR A 29 8.82 -0.87 8.48
N LEU A 30 7.60 -0.40 8.24
CA LEU A 30 7.31 0.92 7.70
C LEU A 30 6.41 1.69 8.68
N LYS A 31 6.59 3.01 8.73
CA LYS A 31 5.64 3.91 9.39
C LYS A 31 4.96 4.79 8.34
N ALA A 32 3.65 4.63 8.19
CA ALA A 32 2.84 5.38 7.25
C ALA A 32 2.30 6.65 7.89
N HIS A 33 2.67 7.79 7.32
CA HIS A 33 2.16 9.10 7.70
C HIS A 33 0.91 9.38 6.89
N VAL A 34 -0.25 9.44 7.56
CA VAL A 34 -1.56 9.54 6.93
C VAL A 34 -2.20 10.87 7.26
N LYS A 35 -2.59 11.63 6.23
CA LYS A 35 -3.33 12.89 6.33
C LYS A 35 -4.52 12.84 5.38
N ASN A 36 -5.72 13.19 5.86
CA ASN A 36 -6.95 13.18 5.05
C ASN A 36 -7.18 11.83 4.30
N GLY A 37 -6.93 10.70 4.98
CA GLY A 37 -7.07 9.36 4.40
C GLY A 37 -6.02 8.98 3.34
N LYS A 38 -4.97 9.79 3.15
CA LYS A 38 -3.89 9.51 2.19
C LYS A 38 -2.53 9.39 2.88
N ILE A 39 -1.73 8.42 2.42
CA ILE A 39 -0.34 8.26 2.83
C ILE A 39 0.48 9.37 2.16
N ILE A 40 0.95 10.34 2.94
CA ILE A 40 1.80 11.43 2.45
C ILE A 40 3.29 11.04 2.47
N ARG A 41 3.67 10.11 3.34
CA ARG A 41 5.07 9.67 3.54
C ARG A 41 5.14 8.25 4.11
N LEU A 42 6.18 7.53 3.72
CA LEU A 42 6.58 6.25 4.31
C LEU A 42 7.97 6.39 4.91
N GLU A 43 8.08 6.14 6.20
CA GLU A 43 9.32 6.03 6.94
C GLU A 43 9.75 4.58 7.09
N THR A 44 10.97 4.40 7.59
CA THR A 44 11.55 3.12 7.98
C THR A 44 11.55 3.00 9.50
N ASP A 45 11.79 1.79 10.01
CA ASP A 45 12.26 1.60 11.37
C ASP A 45 13.51 2.45 11.63
N ASN A 46 13.49 3.16 12.77
CA ASN A 46 14.57 3.99 13.30
C ASN A 46 14.60 3.86 14.84
N GLY A 47 14.06 2.76 15.39
CA GLY A 47 13.98 2.52 16.84
C GLY A 47 15.29 2.00 17.44
N GLU A 48 15.19 1.16 18.47
CA GLU A 48 16.35 0.46 19.03
C GLU A 48 16.71 -0.78 18.19
N GLU A 49 17.97 -1.23 18.29
CA GLU A 49 18.41 -2.44 17.59
C GLU A 49 17.87 -3.71 18.26
N PRO A 50 17.52 -4.77 17.50
CA PRO A 50 17.70 -4.90 16.05
C PRO A 50 16.59 -4.23 15.24
N GLN A 51 17.00 -3.42 14.24
CA GLN A 51 16.05 -2.71 13.39
C GLN A 51 15.68 -3.48 12.10
N LEU A 52 14.42 -3.35 11.68
CA LEU A 52 13.92 -3.89 10.41
C LEU A 52 13.83 -2.79 9.34
N ARG A 53 14.96 -2.16 9.02
CA ARG A 53 15.03 -1.00 8.13
C ARG A 53 14.55 -1.29 6.69
N ALA A 54 13.68 -0.44 6.18
CA ALA A 54 13.21 -0.46 4.80
C ALA A 54 14.21 0.21 3.83
N CYS A 55 14.50 -0.46 2.72
CA CYS A 55 15.28 0.10 1.62
C CYS A 55 14.53 1.20 0.85
N ALA A 56 15.21 1.81 -0.13
CA ALA A 56 14.62 2.86 -0.99
C ALA A 56 13.32 2.42 -1.68
N ARG A 57 13.21 1.14 -2.11
CA ARG A 57 11.99 0.60 -2.74
C ARG A 57 10.80 0.58 -1.78
N GLY A 58 11.03 0.17 -0.52
CA GLY A 58 10.00 0.16 0.52
C GLY A 58 9.51 1.57 0.86
N ARG A 59 10.43 2.52 1.02
CA ARG A 59 10.08 3.94 1.28
C ARG A 59 9.38 4.61 0.08
N ALA A 60 9.57 4.09 -1.13
CA ALA A 60 8.91 4.56 -2.34
C ALA A 60 7.56 3.88 -2.64
N TYR A 61 7.08 2.94 -1.80
CA TYR A 61 5.92 2.09 -2.10
C TYR A 61 4.63 2.89 -2.37
N ARG A 62 4.51 4.12 -1.84
CA ARG A 62 3.39 5.02 -2.14
C ARG A 62 3.21 5.29 -3.64
N LYS A 63 4.30 5.25 -4.44
CA LYS A 63 4.24 5.44 -5.89
C LYS A 63 3.40 4.35 -6.57
N LYS A 64 3.44 3.11 -6.07
CA LYS A 64 2.60 2.00 -6.57
C LYS A 64 1.14 2.19 -6.17
N LEU A 65 0.89 2.60 -4.92
CA LEU A 65 -0.46 2.83 -4.39
C LEU A 65 -1.22 3.94 -5.15
N TYR A 66 -0.52 5.00 -5.55
CA TYR A 66 -1.09 6.16 -6.24
C TYR A 66 -0.72 6.23 -7.72
N SER A 67 -0.25 5.14 -8.31
CA SER A 67 0.05 5.09 -9.74
C SER A 67 -1.21 5.41 -10.57
N PRO A 68 -1.09 6.20 -11.66
CA PRO A 68 -2.21 6.38 -12.60
C PRO A 68 -2.70 5.04 -13.17
N ASP A 69 -1.79 4.08 -13.35
CA ASP A 69 -2.06 2.76 -13.93
C ASP A 69 -2.55 1.72 -12.91
N ARG A 70 -2.80 2.12 -11.66
CA ARG A 70 -3.28 1.18 -10.64
C ARG A 70 -4.65 0.64 -11.03
N LEU A 71 -4.80 -0.69 -11.01
CA LEU A 71 -6.10 -1.36 -11.14
C LEU A 71 -7.01 -0.95 -9.97
N LYS A 72 -8.13 -0.28 -10.29
CA LYS A 72 -9.10 0.25 -9.32
C LYS A 72 -10.39 -0.56 -9.25
N TYR A 73 -10.68 -1.35 -10.28
CA TYR A 73 -11.92 -2.08 -10.45
C TYR A 73 -11.65 -3.50 -10.93
N PRO A 74 -12.56 -4.45 -10.66
CA PRO A 74 -12.58 -5.73 -11.33
C PRO A 74 -12.67 -5.57 -12.85
N MET A 75 -11.92 -6.40 -13.57
CA MET A 75 -11.85 -6.37 -15.04
C MET A 75 -12.03 -7.79 -15.57
N ARG A 76 -12.99 -8.01 -16.47
CA ARG A 76 -13.21 -9.29 -17.16
C ARG A 76 -12.53 -9.27 -18.52
N ARG A 77 -11.84 -10.35 -18.87
CA ARG A 77 -11.24 -10.51 -20.21
C ARG A 77 -12.35 -10.82 -21.22
N ILE A 78 -12.37 -10.10 -22.34
CA ILE A 78 -13.39 -10.24 -23.40
C ILE A 78 -12.83 -10.71 -24.76
N GLY A 79 -11.54 -11.06 -24.80
CA GLY A 79 -10.86 -11.55 -26.00
C GLY A 79 -9.89 -12.68 -25.69
N GLU A 80 -9.12 -13.07 -26.71
CA GLU A 80 -8.11 -14.10 -26.58
C GLU A 80 -6.98 -13.67 -25.62
N ARG A 81 -6.33 -14.65 -24.99
CA ARG A 81 -5.24 -14.36 -24.06
C ARG A 81 -4.08 -13.67 -24.80
N GLY A 82 -3.73 -12.47 -24.34
CA GLY A 82 -2.65 -11.65 -24.92
C GLY A 82 -3.13 -10.42 -25.68
N GLU A 83 -4.42 -10.33 -26.03
CA GLU A 83 -4.95 -9.16 -26.76
C GLU A 83 -5.12 -7.90 -25.90
N GLY A 84 -5.07 -8.03 -24.58
CA GLY A 84 -5.26 -6.90 -23.66
C GLY A 84 -6.68 -6.32 -23.63
N LYS A 85 -7.68 -7.04 -24.16
CA LYS A 85 -9.08 -6.60 -24.17
C LYS A 85 -9.79 -6.97 -22.87
N PHE A 86 -10.16 -5.95 -22.09
CA PHE A 86 -10.88 -6.09 -20.84
C PHE A 86 -12.04 -5.11 -20.76
N GLU A 87 -13.12 -5.54 -20.12
CA GLU A 87 -14.22 -4.67 -19.70
C GLU A 87 -14.30 -4.60 -18.18
N ARG A 88 -14.82 -3.50 -17.66
CA ARG A 88 -15.04 -3.36 -16.21
C ARG A 88 -16.32 -4.11 -15.83
N VAL A 89 -16.24 -4.87 -14.75
CA VAL A 89 -17.39 -5.54 -14.12
C VAL A 89 -17.59 -5.08 -12.69
N SER A 90 -18.74 -5.37 -12.10
CA SER A 90 -18.99 -5.14 -10.68
C SER A 90 -18.23 -6.15 -9.80
N TRP A 91 -18.14 -5.88 -8.50
CA TRP A 91 -17.57 -6.85 -7.57
C TRP A 91 -18.46 -8.09 -7.41
N ASP A 92 -19.79 -7.91 -7.37
CA ASP A 92 -20.73 -9.03 -7.26
C ASP A 92 -20.61 -9.96 -8.48
N GLU A 93 -20.62 -9.39 -9.69
CA GLU A 93 -20.42 -10.16 -10.93
C GLU A 93 -19.04 -10.85 -10.95
N ALA A 94 -17.98 -10.17 -10.54
CA ALA A 94 -16.63 -10.76 -10.52
C ALA A 94 -16.52 -11.95 -9.57
N LEU A 95 -17.22 -11.92 -8.42
CA LEU A 95 -17.21 -12.99 -7.43
C LEU A 95 -18.06 -14.20 -7.85
N GLU A 96 -19.10 -13.99 -8.66
CA GLU A 96 -19.98 -15.07 -9.14
C GLU A 96 -19.43 -15.78 -10.39
N THR A 97 -18.56 -15.13 -11.16
CA THR A 97 -18.17 -15.58 -12.51
C THR A 97 -16.72 -16.03 -12.66
N VAL A 98 -15.87 -15.87 -11.64
CA VAL A 98 -14.43 -16.20 -11.65
C VAL A 98 -14.07 -17.06 -10.46
#